data_AF-A0A947UKH2-F1
#
_entry.id   AF-A0A947UKH2-F1
#
_cell.length_a   1.000
_cell.length_b   1.000
_cell.length_c   1.000
_cell.angle_alpha   90.00
_cell.angle_beta   90.00
_cell.angle_gamma   90.00
#
_symmetry.space_group_name_H-M   'P 1'
#
loop_
_entity.id
_entity.type
_entity.pdbx_description
1 polymer ?
#
loop_
_entity_poly.entity_id
_entity_poly.type
_entity_poly.pdbx_seq_one_letter_code
_entity_poly.pdbx_strand_id
1 'polypeptide(L)'
;MKTREEIRDLYFELNKIDSLKSIQKSLHKLAELECNYGLTPRQEKKEQSLIKKAEIIAAEIDCNLYYQGDPRGCALWLVCEDDKKSHNYTNGIPLS
;
A
#
# COMPACT_ATOMS: atom_id res chain seq x y z
N MET A 1 28.39 -10.60 -9.40
CA MET A 1 28.27 -9.26 -10.03
C MET A 1 26.92 -9.26 -10.72
N LYS A 2 26.01 -8.32 -10.41
CA LYS A 2 24.67 -8.32 -11.00
C LYS A 2 24.74 -7.97 -12.48
N THR A 3 23.89 -8.57 -13.30
CA THR A 3 23.80 -8.23 -14.72
C THR A 3 23.14 -6.86 -14.91
N ARG A 4 23.31 -6.25 -16.08
CA ARG A 4 22.68 -4.96 -16.41
C ARG A 4 21.14 -5.05 -16.38
N GLU A 5 20.60 -6.21 -16.75
CA GLU A 5 19.17 -6.51 -16.74
C GLU A 5 18.66 -6.59 -15.30
N GLU A 6 19.35 -7.35 -14.43
CA GLU A 6 19.01 -7.43 -13.00
C GLU A 6 19.01 -6.06 -12.31
N ILE A 7 19.97 -5.18 -12.65
CA ILE A 7 20.01 -3.81 -12.10
C ILE A 7 18.78 -3.02 -12.56
N ARG A 8 18.38 -3.15 -13.82
CA ARG A 8 17.22 -2.45 -14.37
C ARG A 8 15.93 -2.88 -13.68
N ASP A 9 15.77 -4.17 -13.44
CA ASP A 9 14.57 -4.73 -12.81
C ASP A 9 14.45 -4.23 -11.36
N LEU A 10 15.57 -4.25 -10.61
CA LEU A 10 15.62 -3.68 -9.27
C LEU A 10 15.25 -2.19 -9.24
N TYR A 11 15.73 -1.41 -10.21
CA TYR A 11 15.35 -0.01 -10.33
C TYR A 11 13.85 0.16 -10.60
N PHE A 12 13.26 -0.72 -11.40
CA PHE A 12 11.83 -0.69 -11.68
C PHE A 12 11.01 -0.97 -10.41
N GLU A 13 11.35 -2.02 -9.66
CA GLU A 13 10.71 -2.35 -8.37
C GLU A 13 10.85 -1.21 -7.35
N LEU A 14 12.04 -0.62 -7.22
CA LEU A 14 12.27 0.51 -6.31
C LEU A 14 11.37 1.71 -6.64
N ASN A 15 11.19 2.03 -7.93
CA ASN A 15 10.30 3.11 -8.35
C ASN A 15 8.83 2.82 -7.99
N LYS A 16 8.41 1.56 -8.04
CA LYS A 16 7.05 1.14 -7.61
C LYS A 16 6.89 1.30 -6.10
N ILE A 17 7.88 0.88 -5.32
CA ILE A 17 7.92 1.07 -3.86
C ILE A 17 7.83 2.56 -3.48
N ASP A 18 8.57 3.43 -4.16
CA ASP A 18 8.53 4.88 -3.88
C ASP A 18 7.20 5.52 -4.27
N SER A 19 6.55 4.99 -5.32
CA SER A 19 5.18 5.36 -5.69
C SER A 19 4.19 4.97 -4.58
N LEU A 20 4.31 3.76 -4.03
CA LEU A 20 3.49 3.29 -2.91
C LEU A 20 3.68 4.14 -1.65
N LYS A 21 4.92 4.51 -1.30
CA LYS A 21 5.19 5.43 -0.17
C LYS A 21 4.49 6.78 -0.34
N SER A 22 4.45 7.31 -1.56
CA SER A 22 3.79 8.58 -1.84
C SER A 22 2.27 8.48 -1.68
N ILE A 23 1.69 7.34 -2.08
CA ILE A 23 0.27 7.04 -1.89
C ILE A 23 -0.04 6.85 -0.40
N GLN A 24 0.78 6.08 0.33
CA GLN A 24 0.65 5.84 1.77
C GLN A 24 0.57 7.15 2.56
N LYS A 25 1.46 8.11 2.30
CA LYS A 25 1.43 9.43 2.95
C LYS A 25 0.15 10.20 2.67
N SER A 26 -0.39 10.06 1.45
CA SER A 26 -1.63 10.74 1.07
C SER A 26 -2.85 10.11 1.74
N LEU A 27 -2.88 8.79 1.83
CA LEU A 27 -3.94 8.04 2.52
C LEU A 27 -3.90 8.28 4.03
N HIS A 28 -2.72 8.30 4.64
CA HIS A 28 -2.56 8.60 6.07
C HIS A 28 -3.14 9.98 6.43
N LYS A 29 -2.88 11.00 5.62
CA LYS A 29 -3.50 12.32 5.81
C LYS A 29 -5.02 12.30 5.69
N LEU A 30 -5.57 11.44 4.83
CA LEU A 30 -7.02 11.28 4.70
C LEU A 30 -7.58 10.55 5.94
N ALA A 31 -6.91 9.54 6.46
CA ALA A 31 -7.26 8.87 7.71
C ALA A 31 -7.25 9.83 8.92
N GLU A 32 -6.26 10.72 9.00
CA GLU A 32 -6.21 11.77 10.03
C GLU A 32 -7.40 12.74 9.91
N LEU A 33 -7.74 13.15 8.69
CA LEU A 33 -8.89 14.03 8.44
C LEU A 33 -10.21 13.35 8.78
N GLU A 34 -10.40 12.10 8.34
CA GLU A 34 -11.57 11.30 8.65
C GLU A 34 -11.77 11.19 10.17
N CYS A 35 -10.71 10.83 10.89
CA CYS A 35 -10.76 10.63 12.34
C CYS A 35 -11.13 11.92 13.11
N ASN A 36 -10.68 13.09 12.64
CA ASN A 36 -10.90 14.35 13.35
C ASN A 36 -12.16 15.10 12.90
N TYR A 37 -12.50 15.04 11.63
CA TYR A 37 -13.49 15.94 11.00
C TYR A 37 -14.45 15.25 10.02
N GLY A 38 -14.18 13.99 9.65
CA GLY A 38 -14.82 13.33 8.53
C GLY A 38 -14.29 13.79 7.16
N LEU A 39 -14.45 12.95 6.15
CA LEU A 39 -14.12 13.24 4.77
C LEU A 39 -15.30 13.87 4.02
N THR A 40 -14.97 14.80 3.13
CA THR A 40 -15.90 15.27 2.11
C THR A 40 -16.07 14.21 1.00
N PRO A 41 -17.17 14.23 0.23
CA PRO A 41 -17.36 13.30 -0.89
C PRO A 41 -16.23 13.32 -1.94
N ARG A 42 -15.54 14.46 -2.09
CA ARG A 42 -14.36 14.58 -2.95
C ARG A 42 -13.16 13.84 -2.38
N GLN A 43 -12.98 13.90 -1.05
CA GLN A 43 -11.89 13.22 -0.36
C GLN A 43 -12.11 11.71 -0.31
N GLU A 44 -13.35 11.23 -0.10
CA GLU A 44 -13.70 9.81 -0.18
C GLU A 44 -13.37 9.24 -1.57
N LYS A 45 -13.77 9.95 -2.64
CA LYS A 45 -13.42 9.55 -4.02
C LYS A 45 -11.90 9.53 -4.25
N LYS A 46 -11.18 10.48 -3.65
CA LYS A 46 -9.72 10.53 -3.73
C LYS A 46 -9.08 9.36 -3.00
N GLU A 47 -9.56 9.03 -1.80
CA GLU A 47 -9.14 7.88 -1.01
C GLU A 47 -9.30 6.57 -1.81
N GLN A 48 -10.51 6.31 -2.32
CA GLN A 48 -10.79 5.13 -3.14
C GLN A 48 -9.90 5.06 -4.40
N SER A 49 -9.67 6.20 -5.07
CA SER A 49 -8.78 6.25 -6.23
C SER A 49 -7.33 5.94 -5.86
N LEU A 50 -6.87 6.36 -4.69
CA LEU A 50 -5.52 6.11 -4.21
C LEU A 50 -5.34 4.65 -3.81
N ILE A 51 -6.33 4.05 -3.13
CA ILE A 51 -6.35 2.62 -2.79
C ILE A 51 -6.25 1.79 -4.06
N LYS A 52 -7.14 2.01 -5.04
CA LYS A 52 -7.10 1.29 -6.33
C LYS A 52 -5.75 1.43 -7.04
N LYS A 53 -5.15 2.62 -7.01
CA LYS A 53 -3.85 2.85 -7.61
C LYS A 53 -2.75 2.06 -6.89
N ALA A 54 -2.80 2.01 -5.55
CA ALA A 54 -1.86 1.22 -4.77
C ALA A 54 -2.04 -0.29 -5.03
N GLU A 55 -3.27 -0.78 -5.16
CA GLU A 55 -3.55 -2.19 -5.46
C GLU A 55 -2.94 -2.61 -6.80
N ILE A 56 -3.09 -1.76 -7.84
CA ILE A 56 -2.47 -2.00 -9.16
C ILE A 56 -0.95 -2.06 -9.04
N ILE A 57 -0.33 -1.11 -8.34
CA ILE A 57 1.13 -1.06 -8.18
C ILE A 57 1.65 -2.26 -7.37
N ALA A 58 0.90 -2.69 -6.34
CA ALA A 58 1.26 -3.85 -5.54
C ALA A 58 1.18 -5.15 -6.36
N ALA A 59 0.16 -5.30 -7.21
CA ALA A 59 0.04 -6.44 -8.12
C ALA A 59 1.17 -6.50 -9.16
N GLU A 60 1.72 -5.35 -9.60
CA GLU A 60 2.86 -5.30 -10.51
C GLU A 60 4.19 -5.81 -9.89
N ILE A 61 4.26 -5.93 -8.56
CA ILE A 61 5.42 -6.43 -7.81
C ILE A 61 5.09 -7.73 -7.05
N ASP A 62 4.05 -8.45 -7.45
CA ASP A 62 3.61 -9.72 -6.85
C ASP A 62 3.34 -9.65 -5.33
N CYS A 63 2.77 -8.52 -4.88
CA CYS A 63 2.38 -8.31 -3.48
C CYS A 63 0.88 -8.02 -3.34
N ASN A 64 0.29 -8.52 -2.26
CA ASN A 64 -1.05 -8.14 -1.82
C ASN A 64 -1.00 -6.85 -1.00
N LEU A 65 -1.99 -5.98 -1.18
CA LEU A 65 -2.12 -4.72 -0.46
C LEU A 65 -3.28 -4.79 0.55
N TYR A 66 -3.05 -4.33 1.77
CA TYR A 66 -4.09 -4.09 2.76
C TYR A 66 -4.11 -2.62 3.17
N TYR A 67 -5.29 -2.01 3.13
CA TYR A 67 -5.52 -0.63 3.58
C TYR A 67 -6.05 -0.62 5.01
N GLN A 68 -5.49 0.25 5.86
CA GLN A 68 -5.96 0.52 7.21
C GLN A 68 -6.24 2.02 7.37
N GLY A 69 -7.50 2.35 7.67
CA GLY A 69 -7.94 3.75 7.89
C GLY A 69 -7.62 4.31 9.28
N ASP A 70 -6.83 3.61 10.11
CA ASP A 70 -6.42 4.10 11.43
C ASP A 70 -5.19 5.02 11.28
N PRO A 71 -5.30 6.33 11.60
CA PRO A 71 -4.20 7.27 11.46
C PRO A 71 -3.04 7.03 12.43
N ARG A 72 -3.18 6.14 13.42
CA ARG A 72 -2.07 5.81 14.35
C ARG A 72 -1.10 4.78 13.76
N GLY A 73 -1.51 4.09 12.70
CA GLY A 73 -0.75 3.03 12.06
C GLY A 73 -0.25 3.38 10.67
N CYS A 74 0.35 2.39 10.01
CA CYS A 74 0.64 2.45 8.59
C CYS A 74 -0.65 2.29 7.79
N ALA A 75 -0.93 3.26 6.90
CA ALA A 75 -2.13 3.20 6.07
C ALA A 75 -2.11 2.03 5.07
N LEU A 76 -0.94 1.63 4.59
CA LEU A 76 -0.77 0.55 3.61
C LEU A 76 0.17 -0.53 4.15
N TRP A 77 -0.24 -1.78 3.98
CA TRP A 77 0.54 -2.98 4.26
C TRP A 77 0.71 -3.80 2.98
N LEU A 78 1.93 -4.26 2.72
CA LEU A 78 2.26 -5.11 1.58
C LEU A 78 2.64 -6.50 2.09
N VAL A 79 2.10 -7.54 1.46
CA VAL A 79 2.40 -8.95 1.75
C VAL A 79 2.80 -9.61 0.44
N CYS A 80 4.10 -9.90 0.28
CA CYS A 80 4.67 -10.47 -0.94
C CYS A 80 4.90 -11.98 -0.78
N GLU A 81 4.78 -12.75 -1.86
CA GLU A 81 4.54 -14.21 -1.82
C GLU A 81 5.71 -15.11 -1.34
N ASP A 82 6.82 -14.57 -0.83
CA ASP A 82 7.77 -15.36 -0.03
C ASP A 82 7.20 -15.74 1.36
N ASP A 83 6.15 -15.03 1.81
CA ASP A 83 5.40 -15.28 3.06
C ASP A 83 4.12 -16.12 2.88
N LYS A 84 4.03 -16.90 1.78
CA LYS A 84 2.92 -17.80 1.40
C LYS A 84 2.48 -18.85 2.45
N LYS A 85 3.12 -18.91 3.62
CA LYS A 85 2.67 -19.72 4.77
C LYS A 85 1.82 -18.96 5.78
N SER A 86 1.61 -17.66 5.63
CA SER A 86 0.78 -16.87 6.54
C SER A 86 -0.57 -16.53 5.90
N HIS A 87 -1.39 -17.56 5.65
CA HIS A 87 -2.76 -17.46 5.11
C HIS A 87 -3.78 -16.79 6.05
N ASN A 88 -3.32 -15.97 6.98
CA ASN A 88 -4.07 -15.59 8.14
C ASN A 88 -3.92 -14.08 8.36
N TYR A 89 -4.38 -13.25 7.42
CA TYR A 89 -4.51 -11.81 7.65
C TYR A 89 -5.95 -11.39 7.40
N THR A 90 -6.58 -10.78 8.40
CA THR A 90 -7.86 -10.09 8.25
C THR A 90 -7.68 -8.68 8.79
N ASN A 91 -7.99 -7.66 7.98
CA ASN A 91 -7.88 -6.24 8.34
C ASN A 91 -6.47 -5.81 8.85
N GLY A 92 -5.39 -6.34 8.26
CA GLY A 92 -4.02 -5.99 8.66
C GLY A 92 -3.57 -6.61 9.99
N ILE A 93 -4.33 -7.57 10.55
CA ILE A 93 -3.97 -8.30 11.77
C ILE A 93 -3.65 -9.75 11.38
N PRO A 94 -2.49 -10.30 11.82
CA PRO A 94 -2.22 -11.72 11.69
C PRO A 94 -3.18 -12.53 12.58
N LEU A 95 -3.94 -13.45 12.00
CA LEU A 95 -4.70 -14.48 12.71
C LEU A 95 -3.70 -15.53 13.23
N SER A 96 -3.55 -15.59 14.55
CA SER A 96 -2.81 -16.65 15.26
C SER A 96 -3.42 -18.03 15.01
#